data_AF-A0A9E6W8I8-F1
#
_entry.id   AF-A0A9E6W8I8-F1
#
_cell.length_a   1.000
_cell.length_b   1.000
_cell.length_c   1.000
_cell.angle_alpha   90.00
_cell.angle_beta   90.00
_cell.angle_gamma   90.00
#
_symmetry.space_group_name_H-M   'P 1'
#
loop_
_entity.id
_entity.type
_entity.pdbx_description
1 polymer ?
#
loop_
_entity_poly.entity_id
_entity_poly.type
_entity_poly.pdbx_seq_one_letter_code
_entity_poly.pdbx_strand_id
1 'polypeptide(L)' 'MKRYLITIIAIAFSLSTFSQKPERVEPIFWWAGMKSPELQLMIYGEKI' A
#
# COMPACT_ATOMS: atom_id res chain seq x y z
N MET A 1 -35.27 -2.78 0.91
CA MET A 1 -34.72 -1.75 -0.01
C MET A 1 -33.50 -1.03 0.57
N LYS A 2 -33.58 -0.39 1.74
CA LYS A 2 -32.43 0.33 2.33
C LYS A 2 -31.16 -0.52 2.58
N ARG A 3 -31.32 -1.78 3.02
CA ARG A 3 -30.18 -2.72 3.21
C ARG A 3 -29.42 -2.98 1.91
N TYR A 4 -30.13 -3.30 0.83
CA TYR A 4 -29.51 -3.52 -0.49
C TYR A 4 -28.80 -2.25 -1.01
N LEU A 5 -29.38 -1.07 -0.75
CA LEU A 5 -28.76 0.20 -1.11
C LEU A 5 -27.42 0.40 -0.41
N ILE A 6 -27.36 0.11 0.91
CA ILE A 6 -26.12 0.19 1.69
C ILE A 6 -25.08 -0.80 1.18
N THR A 7 -25.49 -2.03 0.83
CA THR A 7 -24.59 -3.03 0.26
C THR A 7 -24.01 -2.57 -1.08
N ILE A 8 -24.84 -2.01 -1.96
CA ILE A 8 -24.39 -1.48 -3.27
C ILE A 8 -23.39 -0.34 -3.08
N ILE A 9 -23.65 0.59 -2.15
CA ILE A 9 -22.76 1.71 -1.85
C ILE A 9 -21.42 1.21 -1.29
N ALA A 10 -21.44 0.23 -0.38
CA ALA A 10 -20.21 -0.35 0.17
C ALA A 10 -19.35 -1.02 -0.92
N ILE A 11 -19.99 -1.75 -1.84
CA ILE A 11 -19.30 -2.39 -2.98
C ILE A 11 -18.71 -1.31 -3.91
N ALA A 12 -19.49 -0.29 -4.26
CA ALA A 12 -19.01 0.82 -5.10
C ALA A 12 -17.82 1.55 -4.46
N PHE A 13 -17.85 1.76 -3.15
CA PHE A 13 -16.75 2.40 -2.42
C PHE A 13 -15.47 1.54 -2.43
N SER A 14 -15.60 0.22 -2.26
CA SER A 14 -14.44 -0.69 -2.32
C SER A 14 -13.71 -0.69 -3.69
N LEU A 15 -14.41 -0.33 -4.77
CA LEU A 15 -13.82 -0.23 -6.11
C LEU A 15 -13.07 1.10 -6.35
N SER A 16 -13.20 2.08 -5.46
CA SER A 16 -12.60 3.42 -5.60
C SER A 16 -11.21 3.56 -5.00
N THR A 17 -10.61 2.46 -4.50
CA THR A 17 -9.27 2.51 -3.91
C THR A 17 -8.20 2.59 -5.00
N PHE A 18 -7.54 3.75 -5.11
CA PHE A 18 -6.37 3.93 -5.97
C PHE A 18 -5.09 3.89 -5.12
N SER A 19 -4.23 2.91 -5.36
CA SER A 19 -2.89 2.89 -4.75
C SER A 19 -1.90 3.63 -5.64
N GLN A 20 -1.06 4.49 -5.06
CA GLN A 20 0.11 5.03 -5.75
C GLN A 20 1.21 3.97 -5.74
N LYS A 21 1.85 3.73 -6.89
CA LYS A 21 3.01 2.85 -6.98
C LYS A 21 4.25 3.71 -6.65
N PRO A 22 5.07 3.35 -5.65
CA PRO A 22 6.33 4.06 -5.42
C PRO A 22 7.22 3.92 -6.67
N GLU A 23 7.92 4.98 -7.02
CA GLU A 23 8.83 5.01 -8.16
C GLU A 23 10.05 4.12 -7.92
N ARG A 24 10.60 4.19 -6.70
CA ARG A 24 11.75 3.40 -6.27
C ARG A 24 11.68 3.14 -4.78
N VAL A 25 12.14 1.97 -4.36
CA VAL A 25 12.32 1.61 -2.96
C VAL A 25 13.71 1.03 -2.82
N GLU A 26 14.44 1.48 -1.80
CA GLU A 26 15.76 0.98 -1.48
C GLU A 26 15.88 0.48 -0.04
N PRO A 27 16.61 -0.62 0.18
CA PRO A 27 17.11 -1.55 -0.83
C PRO A 27 15.95 -2.36 -1.47
N ILE A 28 16.15 -2.84 -2.70
CA ILE A 28 15.12 -3.60 -3.44
C ILE A 28 14.75 -4.96 -2.81
N PHE A 29 15.64 -5.49 -1.96
CA PHE A 29 15.43 -6.67 -1.13
C PHE A 29 16.36 -6.60 0.08
N TRP A 30 16.11 -7.44 1.08
CA TRP A 30 16.99 -7.60 2.24
C TRP A 30 17.03 -9.06 2.70
N TRP A 31 17.93 -9.38 3.63
CA TRP A 31 18.13 -10.73 4.11
C TRP A 31 17.76 -10.89 5.58
N ALA A 32 17.21 -12.05 5.92
CA ALA A 32 17.05 -12.47 7.30
C ALA A 32 18.42 -12.84 7.91
N GLY A 33 18.56 -12.66 9.22
CA GLY A 33 19.76 -13.06 9.96
C GLY A 33 20.95 -12.10 9.84
N MET A 34 20.74 -10.87 9.35
CA MET A 34 21.81 -9.87 9.30
C MET A 34 22.22 -9.41 10.70
N LYS A 35 23.54 -9.23 10.87
CA LYS A 35 24.14 -8.76 12.13
C LYS A 35 23.60 -7.41 12.59
N SER A 36 23.25 -6.53 11.64
CA SER A 36 22.51 -5.30 11.90
C SER A 36 21.05 -5.54 11.48
N PRO A 37 20.15 -5.83 12.44
CA PRO A 37 18.77 -6.20 12.12
C PRO A 37 17.91 -4.99 11.75
N GLU A 38 18.31 -3.79 12.15
CA GLU A 38 17.60 -2.55 11.82
C GLU A 38 17.81 -2.21 10.34
N LEU A 39 16.69 -2.12 9.62
CA LEU A 39 16.65 -1.77 8.21
C LEU A 39 15.91 -0.45 8.04
N GLN A 40 16.60 0.56 7.51
CA GLN A 40 15.97 1.79 7.05
C GLN A 40 15.66 1.66 5.56
N LEU A 41 14.41 1.90 5.18
CA LEU A 41 13.98 1.96 3.79
C LEU A 41 13.97 3.41 3.29
N MET A 42 14.34 3.60 2.04
CA MET A 42 14.22 4.87 1.33
C MET A 42 13.22 4.69 0.20
N ILE A 43 12.15 5.48 0.24
CA ILE A 43 11.02 5.36 -0.69
C ILE A 43 10.93 6.66 -1.48
N TYR A 44 10.84 6.52 -2.80
CA TYR A 44 10.74 7.63 -3.73
C TYR A 44 9.38 7.58 -4.44
N GLY A 45 8.75 8.74 -4.58
CA GLY A 45 7.57 8.93 -5.41
C GLY A 45 7.11 10.37 -5.37
N GLU A 46 6.36 10.78 -6.39
CA GLU A 46 5.89 12.16 -6.59
C GLU A 46 5.07 12.73 -5.41
N LYS A 47 4.58 11.87 -4.51
CA LYS A 47 3.76 12.21 -3.33
C LYS A 47 4.07 11.35 -2.12
N ILE A 48 5.30 10.86 -2.00
CA ILE A 48 5.78 10.04 -0.88
C ILE A 48 6.80 10.83 -0.07
#